data_AF-A0A4Z2B4K4-F1
#
_entry.id   AF-A0A4Z2B4K4-F1
#
_cell.length_a   1.000
_cell.length_b   1.000
_cell.length_c   1.000
_cell.angle_alpha   90.00
_cell.angle_beta   90.00
_cell.angle_gamma   90.00
#
_symmetry.space_group_name_H-M   'P 1'
#
loop_
_entity.id
_entity.type
_entity.pdbx_description
1 polymer ?
#
loop_
_entity_poly.entity_id
_entity_poly.type
_entity_poly.pdbx_seq_one_letter_code
_entity_poly.pdbx_strand_id
1 'polypeptide(L)'
;MEDSSQHLERCMVDMRELSAIPEGAGQSLNMPQVELSLACNDLVASSRDGKPSALVQVSVIDPRKQHASKDPLFLTGVTFPSDYPACPETLVKLTVFDAKDKNQEPSCFLGSATFAVSDLLRAKDERLALSLKSSDGVSTAGTVVVSRLKMGEMEEADIDYISTEKTSHKCPVVCDSASHASITRENNPLTGPVFKNPICKVYRFQTADSKWMLVREQMEECTLSFSVPKQLLSLYIQEDTSRVQDLRELGELSPHWDNLRKEVMTRYGGIISSYQETLTELDKITGHSFKPSCCKAQKSLEFIPINLHTQRMRVTCPRKTDASYDIVTAGAPAAHFQGFKCGGLHRLLSRYEAEKKSFSTAYQCIYYSPAHTAKAQEVLGTVDLLQPLIVSLADQLLQAAQEHSSPGLKDALKNLSDK
;
A
#
# COMPACT_ATOMS: atom_id res chain seq x y z
N MET A 1 48.52 -0.74 -28.27
CA MET A 1 47.20 -1.34 -28.55
C MET A 1 46.31 -0.85 -27.44
N GLU A 2 45.56 0.22 -27.70
CA GLU A 2 44.98 1.06 -26.64
C GLU A 2 43.63 0.54 -26.18
N ASP A 3 43.42 0.60 -24.87
CA ASP A 3 42.25 0.04 -24.19
C ASP A 3 41.06 1.02 -24.31
N SER A 4 40.03 0.59 -25.02
CA SER A 4 38.89 1.45 -25.41
C SER A 4 37.81 1.48 -24.33
N SER A 5 38.17 1.97 -23.13
CA SER A 5 37.26 2.14 -22.01
C SER A 5 36.27 3.28 -22.24
N GLN A 6 35.10 2.97 -22.80
CA GLN A 6 33.98 3.92 -22.89
C GLN A 6 33.44 4.24 -21.49
N HIS A 7 33.86 5.37 -20.93
CA HIS A 7 33.36 5.87 -19.65
C HIS A 7 31.89 6.27 -19.75
N LEU A 8 31.01 5.45 -19.16
CA LEU A 8 29.60 5.75 -18.98
C LEU A 8 29.44 6.90 -17.98
N GLU A 9 28.89 8.03 -18.42
CA GLU A 9 28.71 9.23 -17.59
C GLU A 9 27.69 8.95 -16.46
N ARG A 10 28.16 9.01 -15.20
CA ARG A 10 27.36 8.67 -14.01
C ARG A 10 26.72 9.92 -13.40
N CYS A 11 25.40 10.04 -13.54
CA CYS A 11 24.62 10.96 -12.70
C CYS A 11 24.49 10.36 -11.28
N MET A 12 25.08 11.01 -10.27
CA MET A 12 24.93 10.60 -8.86
C MET A 12 23.65 11.18 -8.26
N VAL A 13 23.02 10.43 -7.34
CA VAL A 13 21.78 10.81 -6.65
C VAL A 13 22.03 10.81 -5.14
N ASP A 14 21.60 11.87 -4.46
CA ASP A 14 21.55 11.95 -3.00
C ASP A 14 20.12 11.71 -2.47
N MET A 15 19.99 11.12 -1.28
CA MET A 15 18.69 10.81 -0.68
C MET A 15 18.57 11.41 0.72
N ARG A 16 17.63 12.35 0.89
CA ARG A 16 17.08 12.79 2.19
C ARG A 16 15.58 13.05 2.09
N GLU A 17 14.89 12.86 3.20
CA GLU A 17 13.42 12.78 3.32
C GLU A 17 12.74 14.15 3.25
N LEU A 18 11.45 14.18 2.88
CA LEU A 18 10.56 15.34 3.04
C LEU A 18 9.60 15.14 4.20
N SER A 19 9.33 16.22 4.93
CA SER A 19 8.31 16.30 5.98
C SER A 19 7.32 17.44 5.71
N ALA A 20 6.04 17.15 5.98
CA ALA A 20 4.89 18.08 6.12
C ALA A 20 4.47 18.95 4.90
N ILE A 21 3.21 18.78 4.48
CA ILE A 21 2.41 19.77 3.73
C ILE A 21 1.00 19.81 4.36
N PRO A 22 0.36 20.99 4.55
CA PRO A 22 -0.91 21.13 5.25
C PRO A 22 -2.15 21.01 4.33
N GLU A 23 -3.31 20.86 4.97
CA GLU A 23 -4.63 20.61 4.35
C GLU A 23 -5.17 21.77 3.50
N GLY A 24 -5.99 21.44 2.49
CA GLY A 24 -6.80 22.39 1.74
C GLY A 24 -7.74 21.71 0.75
N ALA A 25 -9.05 21.71 1.04
CA ALA A 25 -10.05 21.13 0.15
C ALA A 25 -10.25 21.97 -1.12
N GLY A 26 -10.22 21.33 -2.29
CA GLY A 26 -10.43 21.95 -3.60
C GLY A 26 -10.94 20.94 -4.63
N GLN A 27 -11.85 21.37 -5.50
CA GLN A 27 -12.52 20.49 -6.46
C GLN A 27 -11.54 19.94 -7.52
N SER A 28 -11.67 18.65 -7.83
CA SER A 28 -10.82 17.95 -8.82
C SER A 28 -11.12 18.42 -10.24
N LEU A 29 -10.43 19.48 -10.67
CA LEU A 29 -10.25 19.80 -12.08
C LEU A 29 -9.31 18.75 -12.70
N ASN A 30 -9.80 18.07 -13.74
CA ASN A 30 -9.11 16.96 -14.39
C ASN A 30 -8.00 17.49 -15.31
N MET A 31 -6.93 18.00 -14.71
CA MET A 31 -5.79 18.64 -15.37
C MET A 31 -4.73 17.61 -15.81
N PRO A 32 -4.06 17.80 -16.96
CA PRO A 32 -3.10 16.83 -17.48
C PRO A 32 -1.84 16.77 -16.61
N GLN A 33 -1.42 15.55 -16.24
CA GLN A 33 -0.08 15.33 -15.70
C GLN A 33 0.96 15.63 -16.79
N VAL A 34 1.89 16.54 -16.49
CA VAL A 34 3.02 16.87 -17.37
C VAL A 34 4.26 16.22 -16.79
N GLU A 35 4.78 15.21 -17.49
CA GLU A 35 6.08 14.60 -17.21
C GLU A 35 7.15 15.23 -18.13
N LEU A 36 8.31 15.54 -17.57
CA LEU A 36 9.42 16.21 -18.27
C LEU A 36 10.66 15.32 -18.32
N SER A 37 11.47 15.46 -19.36
CA SER A 37 12.86 14.98 -19.38
C SER A 37 13.83 16.12 -19.65
N LEU A 38 14.99 16.09 -19.00
CA LEU A 38 16.01 17.15 -19.03
C LEU A 38 17.32 16.59 -19.58
N ALA A 39 17.97 17.32 -20.48
CA ALA A 39 19.32 17.04 -20.96
C ALA A 39 20.14 18.33 -21.01
N CYS A 40 21.33 18.34 -20.41
CA CYS A 40 22.23 19.48 -20.44
C CYS A 40 23.32 19.25 -21.50
N ASN A 41 23.49 20.24 -22.37
CA ASN A 41 24.49 20.25 -23.45
C ASN A 41 25.45 21.44 -23.23
N ASP A 42 26.67 21.30 -23.72
CA ASP A 42 27.66 22.39 -23.83
C ASP A 42 27.92 23.12 -22.51
N LEU A 43 27.86 22.40 -21.39
CA LEU A 43 28.12 22.95 -20.06
C LEU A 43 29.57 23.41 -19.93
N VAL A 44 29.76 24.63 -19.44
CA VAL A 44 31.09 25.19 -19.14
C VAL A 44 31.64 24.53 -17.87
N ALA A 45 32.78 23.85 -17.97
CA ALA A 45 33.41 23.17 -16.84
C ALA A 45 33.95 24.17 -15.79
N SER A 46 33.81 23.85 -14.50
CA SER A 46 34.37 24.69 -13.41
C SER A 46 35.87 24.48 -13.18
N SER A 47 36.48 23.47 -13.80
CA SER A 47 37.90 23.12 -13.68
C SER A 47 38.54 22.88 -15.06
N ARG A 48 39.86 23.03 -15.18
CA ARG A 48 40.57 23.03 -16.48
C ARG A 48 40.63 21.69 -17.21
N ASP A 49 40.49 20.56 -16.51
CA ASP A 49 40.75 19.21 -17.06
C ASP A 49 39.59 18.21 -16.87
N GLY A 50 38.44 18.64 -16.34
CA GLY A 50 37.30 17.77 -16.06
C GLY A 50 36.08 18.04 -16.95
N LYS A 51 35.44 16.98 -17.47
CA LYS A 51 34.06 17.08 -17.95
C LYS A 51 33.13 17.45 -16.78
N PRO A 52 32.20 18.41 -16.91
CA PRO A 52 31.30 18.79 -15.83
C PRO A 52 30.30 17.67 -15.52
N SER A 53 29.98 17.51 -14.24
CA SER A 53 29.00 16.51 -13.77
C SER A 53 27.69 17.22 -13.47
N ALA A 54 26.69 17.11 -14.34
CA ALA A 54 25.49 17.95 -14.24
C ALA A 54 24.53 17.50 -13.11
N LEU A 55 24.31 18.37 -12.12
CA LEU A 55 23.18 18.28 -11.18
C LEU A 55 22.14 19.35 -11.51
N VAL A 56 20.92 18.93 -11.86
CA VAL A 56 19.83 19.85 -12.22
C VAL A 56 18.79 19.91 -11.10
N GLN A 57 18.73 21.06 -10.43
CA GLN A 57 17.70 21.43 -9.46
C GLN A 57 16.50 22.04 -10.18
N VAL A 58 15.29 21.55 -9.89
CA VAL A 58 14.04 22.05 -10.46
C VAL A 58 13.18 22.68 -9.37
N SER A 59 12.73 23.92 -9.55
CA SER A 59 11.75 24.54 -8.67
C SER A 59 10.54 25.07 -9.44
N VAL A 60 9.37 24.95 -8.82
CA VAL A 60 8.10 25.46 -9.35
C VAL A 60 7.83 26.83 -8.74
N ILE A 61 7.48 27.81 -9.57
CA ILE A 61 7.15 29.18 -9.18
C ILE A 61 5.66 29.40 -9.47
N ASP A 62 4.87 29.52 -8.41
CA ASP A 62 3.44 29.87 -8.49
C ASP A 62 3.26 31.40 -8.62
N PRO A 63 2.72 31.92 -9.73
CA PRO A 63 2.44 33.36 -9.84
C PRO A 63 1.31 33.84 -8.91
N ARG A 64 0.54 32.94 -8.29
CA ARG A 64 -0.59 33.25 -7.38
C ARG A 64 -0.23 33.14 -5.89
N LYS A 65 0.95 32.62 -5.54
CA LYS A 65 1.43 32.53 -4.14
C LYS A 65 2.86 33.02 -4.03
N GLN A 66 3.08 34.06 -3.22
CA GLN A 66 4.40 34.65 -2.95
C GLN A 66 5.24 33.78 -1.97
N HIS A 67 5.22 32.45 -2.13
CA HIS A 67 5.91 31.50 -1.27
C HIS A 67 6.75 30.57 -2.15
N ALA A 68 8.06 30.85 -2.22
CA ALA A 68 9.00 29.95 -2.86
C ALA A 68 9.07 28.63 -2.08
N SER A 69 8.79 27.51 -2.76
CA SER A 69 9.04 26.18 -2.21
C SER A 69 10.53 26.07 -1.87
N LYS A 70 10.84 25.87 -0.60
CA LYS A 70 12.17 25.48 -0.14
C LYS A 70 12.29 23.96 -0.32
N ASP A 71 13.48 23.52 -0.74
CA ASP A 71 13.90 22.12 -0.91
C ASP A 71 13.27 21.35 -2.11
N PRO A 72 13.98 21.29 -3.26
CA PRO A 72 13.53 20.59 -4.47
C PRO A 72 14.03 19.13 -4.55
N LEU A 73 13.21 18.26 -5.14
CA LEU A 73 13.54 16.84 -5.41
C LEU A 73 14.32 16.66 -6.71
N PHE A 74 15.20 15.66 -6.73
CA PHE A 74 15.92 15.20 -7.92
C PHE A 74 15.33 13.92 -8.49
N LEU A 75 15.13 13.91 -9.82
CA LEU A 75 15.09 12.74 -10.69
C LEU A 75 15.15 13.19 -12.16
N THR A 76 15.47 12.26 -13.07
CA THR A 76 15.51 12.48 -14.53
C THR A 76 14.14 12.76 -15.16
N GLY A 77 13.09 12.87 -14.36
CA GLY A 77 11.85 13.53 -14.75
C GLY A 77 11.09 14.18 -13.60
N VAL A 78 10.34 15.22 -13.93
CA VAL A 78 9.54 16.04 -13.01
C VAL A 78 8.07 15.67 -13.23
N THR A 79 7.35 15.38 -12.15
CA THR A 79 5.90 15.08 -12.18
C THR A 79 5.18 16.01 -11.21
N PHE A 80 4.06 16.61 -11.64
CA PHE A 80 3.25 17.47 -10.80
C PHE A 80 2.22 16.65 -9.97
N PRO A 81 2.04 16.93 -8.67
CA PRO A 81 1.07 16.20 -7.82
C PRO A 81 -0.37 16.34 -8.32
N SER A 82 -1.23 15.35 -7.99
CA SER A 82 -2.68 15.41 -8.25
C SER A 82 -3.36 16.63 -7.62
N ASP A 83 -2.84 17.05 -6.48
CA ASP A 83 -3.43 18.09 -5.63
C ASP A 83 -2.88 19.48 -5.98
N TYR A 84 -1.87 19.51 -6.86
CA TYR A 84 -1.28 20.73 -7.42
C TYR A 84 -0.92 20.50 -8.90
N PRO A 85 -1.93 20.32 -9.78
CA PRO A 85 -1.67 20.15 -11.20
C PRO A 85 -1.09 21.43 -11.78
N ALA A 86 -0.08 21.29 -12.65
CA ALA A 86 0.47 22.43 -13.39
C ALA A 86 -0.64 23.13 -14.18
N CYS A 87 -0.86 24.41 -13.89
CA CYS A 87 -1.62 25.27 -14.77
C CYS A 87 -0.74 25.66 -15.97
N PRO A 88 -1.29 26.05 -17.13
CA PRO A 88 -0.50 26.49 -18.27
C PRO A 88 0.45 27.65 -17.93
N GLU A 89 0.11 28.47 -16.94
CA GLU A 89 0.90 29.61 -16.45
C GLU A 89 1.94 29.23 -15.38
N THR A 90 2.02 27.96 -14.96
CA THR A 90 3.02 27.49 -13.99
C THR A 90 4.43 27.69 -14.56
N LEU A 91 5.26 28.45 -13.85
CA LEU A 91 6.66 28.69 -14.20
C LEU A 91 7.55 27.64 -13.55
N VAL A 92 8.47 27.07 -14.33
CA VAL A 92 9.45 26.09 -13.87
C VAL A 92 10.84 26.68 -14.05
N LYS A 93 11.59 26.81 -12.94
CA LYS A 93 12.99 27.23 -12.95
C LYS A 93 13.91 26.01 -12.82
N LEU A 94 14.84 25.91 -13.76
CA LEU A 94 15.92 24.94 -13.79
C LEU A 94 17.20 25.65 -13.32
N THR A 95 17.93 25.02 -12.39
CA THR A 95 19.22 25.51 -11.90
C THR A 95 20.24 24.38 -11.99
N VAL A 96 21.33 24.59 -12.69
CA VAL A 96 22.34 23.57 -13.00
C VAL A 96 23.61 23.85 -12.21
N PHE A 97 24.14 22.81 -11.59
CA PHE A 97 25.39 22.82 -10.84
C PHE A 97 26.37 21.79 -11.40
N ASP A 98 27.66 22.06 -11.22
CA ASP A 98 28.76 21.10 -11.39
C ASP A 98 28.91 20.30 -10.09
N ALA A 99 28.56 19.02 -10.14
CA ALA A 99 28.49 18.11 -9.02
C ALA A 99 29.86 17.51 -8.72
N LYS A 100 30.55 18.12 -7.74
CA LYS A 100 31.78 17.59 -7.18
C LYS A 100 31.49 16.48 -6.17
N ASP A 101 32.46 15.59 -5.95
CA ASP A 101 32.34 14.57 -4.92
C ASP A 101 32.22 15.24 -3.54
N LYS A 102 31.23 14.81 -2.75
CA LYS A 102 30.83 15.45 -1.47
C LYS A 102 31.95 15.50 -0.45
N ASN A 103 32.92 14.60 -0.57
CA ASN A 103 34.08 14.51 0.30
C ASN A 103 35.22 15.47 -0.08
N GLN A 104 35.10 16.21 -1.19
CA GLN A 104 36.15 17.11 -1.69
C GLN A 104 35.72 18.56 -1.75
N GLU A 105 34.60 18.91 -2.40
CA GLU A 105 34.15 20.32 -2.53
C GLU A 105 32.63 20.46 -2.67
N PRO A 106 32.03 21.62 -2.31
CA PRO A 106 30.64 21.92 -2.60
C PRO A 106 30.39 22.06 -4.12
N SER A 107 29.19 21.67 -4.56
CA SER A 107 28.77 21.79 -5.96
C SER A 107 28.75 23.24 -6.45
N CYS A 108 29.36 23.52 -7.60
CA CYS A 108 29.50 24.87 -8.13
C CYS A 108 28.28 25.25 -8.99
N PHE A 109 27.71 26.44 -8.84
CA PHE A 109 26.62 26.91 -9.71
C PHE A 109 27.15 27.16 -11.13
N LEU A 110 26.51 26.58 -12.14
CA LEU A 110 26.81 26.82 -13.55
C LEU A 110 25.85 27.85 -14.15
N GLY A 111 24.54 27.62 -14.05
CA GLY A 111 23.56 28.55 -14.61
C GLY A 111 22.11 28.19 -14.33
N SER A 112 21.18 29.05 -14.72
CA SER A 112 19.75 28.80 -14.58
C SER A 112 18.93 29.28 -15.78
N ALA A 113 17.77 28.66 -15.98
CA ALA A 113 16.78 28.99 -16.99
C ALA A 113 15.36 28.83 -16.42
N THR A 114 14.38 29.54 -16.97
CA THR A 114 12.97 29.46 -16.56
C THR A 114 12.08 29.40 -17.79
N PHE A 115 11.01 28.60 -17.76
CA PHE A 115 10.01 28.48 -18.82
C PHE A 115 8.60 28.33 -18.22
N ALA A 116 7.54 28.67 -18.97
CA ALA A 116 6.17 28.31 -18.59
C ALA A 116 5.81 26.93 -19.13
N VAL A 117 4.98 26.17 -18.41
CA VAL A 117 4.48 24.87 -18.89
C VAL A 117 3.74 25.01 -20.23
N SER A 118 3.00 26.10 -20.44
CA SER A 118 2.39 26.43 -21.73
C SER A 118 3.39 26.64 -22.88
N ASP A 119 4.59 27.15 -22.63
CA ASP A 119 5.62 27.31 -23.67
C ASP A 119 6.09 25.95 -24.17
N LEU A 120 6.26 24.97 -23.26
CA LEU A 120 6.64 23.62 -23.62
C LEU A 120 5.54 22.89 -24.39
N LEU A 121 4.28 23.01 -23.94
CA LEU A 121 3.12 22.39 -24.60
C LEU A 121 2.83 22.99 -25.99
N ARG A 122 3.31 24.22 -26.26
CA ARG A 122 3.21 24.89 -27.57
C ARG A 122 4.48 24.74 -28.42
N ALA A 123 5.57 24.22 -27.86
CA ALA A 123 6.82 24.07 -28.58
C ALA A 123 6.71 22.97 -29.65
N LYS A 124 7.46 23.14 -30.75
CA LYS A 124 7.60 22.08 -31.75
C LYS A 124 8.18 20.83 -31.08
N ASP A 125 7.62 19.67 -31.42
CA ASP A 125 8.00 18.37 -30.86
C ASP A 125 7.91 18.32 -29.31
N GLU A 126 7.10 19.23 -28.72
CA GLU A 126 6.94 19.46 -27.28
C GLU A 126 8.28 19.62 -26.53
N ARG A 127 9.22 20.32 -27.19
CA ARG A 127 10.63 20.42 -26.77
C ARG A 127 11.14 21.87 -26.78
N LEU A 128 11.66 22.31 -25.64
CA LEU A 128 12.35 23.59 -25.47
C LEU A 128 13.87 23.37 -25.39
N ALA A 129 14.64 24.29 -25.96
CA ALA A 129 16.07 24.44 -25.70
C ALA A 129 16.29 25.82 -25.06
N LEU A 130 16.83 25.84 -23.84
CA LEU A 130 16.94 27.03 -23.00
C LEU A 130 18.41 27.30 -22.68
N SER A 131 18.91 28.48 -23.01
CA SER A 131 20.25 28.92 -22.62
C SER A 131 20.34 29.11 -21.10
N LEU A 132 21.33 28.48 -20.46
CA LEU A 132 21.60 28.62 -19.04
C LEU A 132 22.36 29.92 -18.78
N LYS A 133 21.75 30.84 -18.01
CA LYS A 133 22.40 32.09 -17.60
C LYS A 133 23.24 31.87 -16.36
N SER A 134 24.52 32.25 -16.41
CA SER A 134 25.42 32.23 -15.26
C SER A 134 25.06 33.31 -14.21
N SER A 135 25.84 33.37 -13.12
CA SER A 135 25.59 34.24 -11.97
C SER A 135 25.71 35.75 -12.28
N ASP A 136 26.39 36.10 -13.36
CA ASP A 136 26.46 37.44 -13.94
C ASP A 136 25.17 37.84 -14.69
N GLY A 137 24.29 36.89 -14.98
CA GLY A 137 23.04 37.08 -15.74
C GLY A 137 23.23 37.33 -17.25
N VAL A 138 24.46 37.39 -17.74
CA VAL A 138 24.84 37.81 -19.10
C VAL A 138 25.51 36.68 -19.88
N SER A 139 26.45 35.95 -19.26
CA SER A 139 27.14 34.86 -19.95
C SER A 139 26.26 33.61 -20.05
N THR A 140 26.49 32.81 -21.11
CA THR A 140 25.79 31.54 -21.33
C THR A 140 26.68 30.40 -20.85
N ALA A 141 26.22 29.64 -19.86
CA ALA A 141 26.95 28.54 -19.22
C ALA A 141 26.67 27.16 -19.84
N GLY A 142 25.88 27.12 -20.91
CA GLY A 142 25.45 25.92 -21.64
C GLY A 142 23.98 25.99 -22.03
N THR A 143 23.42 24.87 -22.47
CA THR A 143 22.00 24.75 -22.85
C THR A 143 21.34 23.62 -22.07
N VAL A 144 20.13 23.85 -21.56
CA VAL A 144 19.26 22.78 -21.05
C VAL A 144 18.10 22.55 -22.02
N VAL A 145 17.97 21.31 -22.47
CA VAL A 145 16.86 20.83 -23.29
C VAL A 145 15.81 20.23 -22.38
N VAL A 146 14.58 20.74 -22.47
CA VAL A 146 13.39 20.22 -21.80
C VAL A 146 12.52 19.57 -22.87
N SER A 147 12.11 18.32 -22.68
CA SER A 147 11.14 17.66 -23.57
C SER A 147 10.00 17.07 -22.75
N ARG A 148 8.75 17.27 -23.17
CA ARG A 148 7.61 16.56 -22.57
C ARG A 148 7.74 15.07 -22.87
N LEU A 149 7.46 14.24 -21.87
CA LEU A 149 7.31 12.81 -22.06
C LEU A 149 5.87 12.54 -22.48
N LYS A 150 5.66 12.25 -23.77
CA LYS A 150 4.38 11.78 -24.29
C LYS A 150 4.13 10.34 -23.82
N MET A 151 3.14 10.17 -22.96
CA MET A 151 2.65 8.86 -22.56
C MET A 151 1.60 8.36 -23.57
N GLY A 152 1.86 7.25 -24.24
CA GLY A 152 0.84 6.44 -24.92
C GLY A 152 0.44 6.82 -26.35
N GLU A 153 1.18 7.68 -27.05
CA GLU A 153 1.00 7.87 -28.50
C GLU A 153 1.95 6.94 -29.26
N MET A 154 1.40 5.88 -29.86
CA MET A 154 2.07 5.13 -30.93
C MET A 154 2.34 6.09 -32.09
N GLU A 155 3.55 6.04 -32.67
CA GLU A 155 3.68 6.36 -34.08
C GLU A 155 2.92 5.26 -34.84
N GLU A 156 1.76 5.61 -35.42
CA GLU A 156 1.07 4.72 -36.36
C GLU A 156 1.91 4.60 -37.65
N ALA A 157 2.82 3.63 -37.64
CA ALA A 157 3.58 3.19 -38.80
C ALA A 157 3.48 1.66 -38.89
N ASP A 158 2.72 1.20 -39.88
CA ASP A 158 2.63 -0.17 -40.39
C ASP A 158 2.29 -1.27 -39.38
N ILE A 159 1.00 -1.37 -39.02
CA ILE A 159 0.39 -2.62 -38.55
C ILE A 159 0.10 -3.49 -39.78
N ASP A 160 1.03 -4.40 -40.08
CA ASP A 160 0.77 -5.52 -40.99
C ASP A 160 0.54 -6.81 -40.19
N TYR A 161 -0.33 -7.67 -40.72
CA TYR A 161 -0.97 -8.79 -40.03
C TYR A 161 0.01 -9.85 -39.48
N ILE A 162 -0.33 -10.50 -38.35
CA ILE A 162 -0.49 -11.98 -38.27
C ILE A 162 -1.13 -12.44 -36.93
N SER A 163 -2.26 -13.13 -37.12
CA SER A 163 -2.94 -14.23 -36.41
C SER A 163 -2.68 -14.64 -34.94
N THR A 164 -3.81 -15.08 -34.37
CA THR A 164 -4.14 -15.75 -33.10
C THR A 164 -3.51 -17.12 -32.80
N GLU A 165 -3.67 -17.56 -31.52
CA GLU A 165 -3.63 -18.93 -30.94
C GLU A 165 -2.30 -19.39 -30.27
N LYS A 166 -2.26 -20.16 -29.15
CA LYS A 166 -3.27 -20.53 -28.11
C LYS A 166 -2.58 -21.08 -26.83
N THR A 167 -3.16 -20.76 -25.66
CA THR A 167 -3.25 -21.54 -24.40
C THR A 167 -2.05 -22.29 -23.76
N SER A 168 -1.66 -21.86 -22.54
CA SER A 168 -1.17 -22.68 -21.40
C SER A 168 -0.90 -21.73 -20.19
N HIS A 169 -1.16 -21.98 -18.90
CA HIS A 169 -1.93 -23.00 -18.15
C HIS A 169 -2.46 -22.36 -16.83
N LYS A 170 -2.98 -23.13 -15.85
CA LYS A 170 -3.61 -22.62 -14.60
C LYS A 170 -2.69 -22.59 -13.36
N CYS A 171 -2.82 -21.51 -12.57
CA CYS A 171 -2.71 -21.50 -11.09
C CYS A 171 -3.76 -20.51 -10.53
N PRO A 172 -4.52 -20.84 -9.46
CA PRO A 172 -5.52 -19.94 -8.90
C PRO A 172 -4.86 -18.91 -7.98
N VAL A 173 -4.48 -17.76 -8.52
CA VAL A 173 -3.99 -16.61 -7.73
C VAL A 173 -5.11 -15.59 -7.62
N VAL A 174 -5.48 -15.24 -6.39
CA VAL A 174 -6.42 -14.15 -6.08
C VAL A 174 -5.70 -12.82 -6.31
N CYS A 175 -5.63 -12.43 -7.57
CA CYS A 175 -5.34 -11.10 -8.13
C CYS A 175 -5.30 -11.30 -9.64
N ASP A 176 -6.45 -11.20 -10.31
CA ASP A 176 -6.48 -11.24 -11.76
C ASP A 176 -5.60 -10.11 -12.32
N SER A 177 -4.85 -10.44 -13.35
CA SER A 177 -3.82 -9.54 -13.88
C SER A 177 -4.50 -8.28 -14.46
N ALA A 178 -4.10 -7.11 -13.98
CA ALA A 178 -4.50 -5.82 -14.55
C ALA A 178 -3.80 -5.58 -15.91
N SER A 179 -4.09 -6.45 -16.88
CA SER A 179 -3.83 -6.21 -18.29
C SER A 179 -4.72 -5.06 -18.76
N HIS A 180 -4.09 -4.03 -19.33
CA HIS A 180 -4.71 -2.81 -19.88
C HIS A 180 -5.29 -1.83 -18.83
N ALA A 181 -4.54 -0.74 -18.63
CA ALA A 181 -5.05 0.56 -18.20
C ALA A 181 -4.13 1.65 -18.82
N SER A 182 -4.51 2.44 -19.83
CA SER A 182 -5.81 2.66 -20.48
C SER A 182 -6.96 2.99 -19.53
N ILE A 183 -6.70 3.93 -18.61
CA ILE A 183 -7.69 4.85 -18.01
C ILE A 183 -9.06 4.23 -17.68
N THR A 184 -9.07 3.08 -17.01
CA THR A 184 -10.25 2.55 -16.33
C THR A 184 -10.11 2.81 -14.84
N ARG A 185 -10.68 3.94 -14.40
CA ARG A 185 -11.13 4.07 -13.02
C ARG A 185 -12.21 3.00 -12.79
N GLU A 186 -11.81 1.82 -12.34
CA GLU A 186 -12.73 0.93 -11.62
C GLU A 186 -13.00 1.53 -10.24
N ASN A 187 -13.73 2.65 -10.25
CA ASN A 187 -14.37 3.20 -9.08
C ASN A 187 -15.52 2.26 -8.70
N ASN A 188 -15.21 1.19 -7.99
CA ASN A 188 -16.24 0.51 -7.19
C ASN A 188 -16.72 1.55 -6.15
N PRO A 189 -18.00 2.01 -6.18
CA PRO A 189 -18.44 3.19 -5.44
C PRO A 189 -18.27 3.10 -3.93
N LEU A 190 -18.11 1.88 -3.41
CA LEU A 190 -18.04 1.55 -1.98
C LEU A 190 -16.62 1.57 -1.39
N THR A 191 -15.56 1.50 -2.20
CA THR A 191 -14.18 1.28 -1.69
C THR A 191 -13.14 2.30 -2.16
N GLY A 192 -13.42 3.09 -3.19
CA GLY A 192 -12.47 4.05 -3.75
C GLY A 192 -11.22 3.38 -4.36
N PRO A 193 -10.18 4.16 -4.74
CA PRO A 193 -8.96 3.60 -5.30
C PRO A 193 -8.14 2.87 -4.22
N VAL A 194 -7.75 1.63 -4.53
CA VAL A 194 -6.93 0.75 -3.66
C VAL A 194 -5.51 1.31 -3.44
N PHE A 195 -4.99 2.04 -4.43
CA PHE A 195 -3.66 2.62 -4.42
C PHE A 195 -3.75 4.16 -4.42
N LYS A 196 -2.89 4.80 -3.64
CA LYS A 196 -2.82 6.27 -3.47
C LYS A 196 -1.39 6.76 -3.40
N ASN A 197 -1.23 8.08 -3.47
CA ASN A 197 0.03 8.82 -3.33
C ASN A 197 1.17 8.25 -4.20
N PRO A 198 0.97 8.13 -5.54
CA PRO A 198 1.97 7.54 -6.43
C PRO A 198 3.24 8.40 -6.50
N ILE A 199 4.38 7.79 -6.17
CA ILE A 199 5.72 8.36 -6.34
C ILE A 199 6.34 7.69 -7.57
N CYS A 200 6.64 8.49 -8.61
CA CYS A 200 7.14 8.00 -9.88
C CYS A 200 8.61 8.38 -10.10
N LYS A 201 9.40 7.44 -10.62
CA LYS A 201 10.78 7.64 -11.09
C LYS A 201 10.88 7.18 -12.54
N VAL A 202 11.48 8.00 -13.40
CA VAL A 202 11.64 7.69 -14.82
C VAL A 202 13.12 7.71 -15.19
N TYR A 203 13.58 6.59 -15.75
CA TYR A 203 14.94 6.38 -16.23
C TYR A 203 14.90 6.18 -17.74
N ARG A 204 15.88 6.76 -18.44
CA ARG A 204 16.10 6.54 -19.87
C ARG A 204 17.56 6.18 -20.07
N PHE A 205 17.80 5.11 -20.83
CA PHE A 205 19.15 4.72 -21.22
C PHE A 205 19.17 4.22 -22.65
N GLN A 206 20.30 4.43 -23.30
CA GLN A 206 20.53 3.92 -24.64
C GLN A 206 20.96 2.46 -24.55
N THR A 207 20.32 1.61 -25.35
CA THR A 207 20.64 0.20 -25.48
C THR A 207 21.79 0.00 -26.48
N ALA A 208 22.35 -1.21 -26.53
CA ALA A 208 23.53 -1.51 -27.35
C ALA A 208 23.34 -1.30 -28.87
N ASP A 209 22.09 -1.27 -29.38
CA ASP A 209 21.78 -0.94 -30.77
C ASP A 209 21.39 0.55 -30.97
N SER A 210 21.84 1.40 -30.06
CA SER A 210 21.60 2.85 -30.03
C SER A 210 20.13 3.28 -29.85
N LYS A 211 19.20 2.37 -29.57
CA LYS A 211 17.78 2.70 -29.28
C LYS A 211 17.53 3.04 -27.82
N TRP A 212 16.54 3.88 -27.53
CA TRP A 212 16.19 4.31 -26.17
C TRP A 212 15.27 3.33 -25.45
N MET A 213 15.70 2.80 -24.30
CA MET A 213 14.81 2.12 -23.35
C MET A 213 14.31 3.11 -22.31
N LEU A 214 13.05 2.95 -21.89
CA LEU A 214 12.39 3.73 -20.85
C LEU A 214 12.04 2.78 -19.69
N VAL A 215 12.37 3.16 -18.46
CA VAL A 215 11.99 2.43 -17.25
C VAL A 215 11.26 3.39 -16.31
N ARG A 216 10.04 3.03 -15.92
CA ARG A 216 9.17 3.80 -15.01
C ARG A 216 8.92 2.99 -13.75
N GLU A 217 9.55 3.37 -12.65
CA GLU A 217 9.25 2.83 -11.31
C GLU A 217 8.15 3.68 -10.67
N GLN A 218 7.07 3.06 -10.23
CA GLN A 218 5.93 3.70 -9.58
C GLN A 218 5.71 3.02 -8.22
N MET A 219 5.91 3.75 -7.12
CA MET A 219 5.62 3.28 -5.77
C MET A 219 4.30 3.89 -5.27
N GLU A 220 3.42 3.08 -4.69
CA GLU A 220 2.09 3.49 -4.24
C GLU A 220 1.80 2.98 -2.82
N GLU A 221 1.10 3.81 -2.05
CA GLU A 221 0.53 3.41 -0.75
C GLU A 221 -0.73 2.56 -0.98
N CYS A 222 -0.87 1.45 -0.27
CA CYS A 222 -2.03 0.57 -0.37
C CYS A 222 -3.06 0.88 0.73
N THR A 223 -4.27 1.33 0.38
CA THR A 223 -5.32 1.67 1.36
C THR A 223 -5.76 0.48 2.23
N LEU A 224 -5.54 -0.75 1.75
CA LEU A 224 -5.78 -1.99 2.50
C LEU A 224 -4.93 -2.11 3.76
N SER A 225 -3.82 -1.37 3.84
CA SER A 225 -2.95 -1.26 5.03
C SER A 225 -3.72 -0.91 6.30
N PHE A 226 -4.77 -0.07 6.19
CA PHE A 226 -5.66 0.27 7.31
C PHE A 226 -6.99 -0.47 7.27
N SER A 227 -7.62 -0.64 6.11
CA SER A 227 -8.98 -1.21 6.06
C SER A 227 -9.03 -2.68 6.44
N VAL A 228 -7.98 -3.48 6.13
CA VAL A 228 -7.94 -4.91 6.49
C VAL A 228 -7.72 -5.11 7.99
N PRO A 229 -6.73 -4.45 8.66
CA PRO A 229 -6.61 -4.55 10.13
C PRO A 229 -7.84 -4.04 10.89
N LYS A 230 -8.51 -2.97 10.42
CA LYS A 230 -9.77 -2.49 11.02
C LYS A 230 -10.86 -3.56 10.99
N GLN A 231 -11.10 -4.17 9.83
CA GLN A 231 -12.07 -5.26 9.68
C GLN A 231 -11.72 -6.46 10.56
N LEU A 232 -10.44 -6.85 10.59
CA LEU A 232 -9.97 -7.98 11.39
C LEU A 232 -10.14 -7.73 12.90
N LEU A 233 -9.86 -6.51 13.38
CA LEU A 233 -10.13 -6.12 14.77
C LEU A 233 -11.63 -6.17 15.09
N SER A 234 -12.49 -5.67 14.20
CA SER A 234 -13.95 -5.74 14.37
C SER A 234 -14.45 -7.19 14.47
N LEU A 235 -13.90 -8.09 13.66
CA LEU A 235 -14.23 -9.52 13.71
C LEU A 235 -13.77 -10.16 15.04
N TYR A 236 -12.54 -9.89 15.51
CA TYR A 236 -12.08 -10.39 16.80
C TYR A 236 -12.90 -9.84 17.99
N ILE A 237 -13.26 -8.55 17.95
CA ILE A 237 -14.16 -7.93 18.95
C ILE A 237 -15.50 -8.67 18.98
N GLN A 238 -16.10 -8.93 17.82
CA GLN A 238 -17.38 -9.64 17.71
C GLN A 238 -17.27 -11.09 18.23
N GLU A 239 -16.24 -11.82 17.80
CA GLU A 239 -16.02 -13.22 18.15
C GLU A 239 -15.79 -13.40 19.66
N ASP A 240 -14.91 -12.59 20.26
CA ASP A 240 -14.65 -12.63 21.70
C ASP A 240 -15.83 -12.13 22.53
N THR A 241 -16.61 -11.16 22.02
CA THR A 241 -17.87 -10.74 22.67
C THR A 241 -18.88 -11.89 22.70
N SER A 242 -18.99 -12.66 21.62
CA SER A 242 -19.83 -13.87 21.58
C SER A 242 -19.37 -14.88 22.63
N ARG A 243 -18.07 -15.22 22.67
CA ARG A 243 -17.50 -16.13 23.69
C ARG A 243 -17.80 -15.70 25.12
N VAL A 244 -17.72 -14.40 25.42
CA VAL A 244 -18.05 -13.85 26.74
C VAL A 244 -19.54 -13.95 27.04
N GLN A 245 -20.40 -13.83 26.03
CA GLN A 245 -21.85 -14.04 26.17
C GLN A 245 -22.18 -15.52 26.39
N ASP A 246 -21.60 -16.45 25.61
CA ASP A 246 -21.78 -17.90 25.78
C ASP A 246 -21.41 -18.33 27.22
N LEU A 247 -20.27 -17.84 27.74
CA LEU A 247 -19.85 -18.09 29.12
C LEU A 247 -20.85 -17.55 30.17
N ARG A 248 -21.44 -16.37 29.91
CA ARG A 248 -22.48 -15.77 30.76
C ARG A 248 -23.76 -16.61 30.77
N GLU A 249 -24.08 -17.25 29.65
CA GLU A 249 -25.28 -18.08 29.46
C GLU A 249 -25.16 -19.52 30.00
N LEU A 250 -23.97 -19.96 30.44
CA LEU A 250 -23.74 -21.27 31.11
C LEU A 250 -24.53 -21.50 32.42
N GLY A 251 -25.42 -20.59 32.82
CA GLY A 251 -26.31 -20.74 33.97
C GLY A 251 -25.58 -20.77 35.31
N GLU A 252 -26.13 -21.53 36.26
CA GLU A 252 -25.56 -21.75 37.59
C GLU A 252 -24.40 -22.75 37.52
N LEU A 253 -23.22 -22.30 37.95
CA LEU A 253 -22.01 -23.10 38.05
C LEU A 253 -21.60 -23.25 39.52
N SER A 254 -20.87 -24.32 39.85
CA SER A 254 -20.29 -24.43 41.19
C SER A 254 -19.32 -23.26 41.45
N PRO A 255 -19.10 -22.83 42.71
CA PRO A 255 -18.31 -21.63 43.01
C PRO A 255 -16.91 -21.61 42.38
N HIS A 256 -16.31 -22.78 42.18
CA HIS A 256 -15.01 -22.93 41.53
C HIS A 256 -15.08 -22.66 40.01
N TRP A 257 -16.03 -23.27 39.32
CA TRP A 257 -16.25 -23.04 37.88
C TRP A 257 -16.73 -21.61 37.59
N ASP A 258 -17.54 -21.04 38.48
CA ASP A 258 -17.98 -19.64 38.39
C ASP A 258 -16.83 -18.65 38.59
N ASN A 259 -15.88 -18.94 39.50
CA ASN A 259 -14.67 -18.13 39.65
C ASN A 259 -13.77 -18.19 38.39
N LEU A 260 -13.57 -19.38 37.81
CA LEU A 260 -12.84 -19.51 36.54
C LEU A 260 -13.57 -18.76 35.40
N ARG A 261 -14.90 -18.89 35.30
CA ARG A 261 -15.72 -18.12 34.36
C ARG A 261 -15.46 -16.62 34.51
N LYS A 262 -15.52 -16.09 35.74
CA LYS A 262 -15.26 -14.67 36.03
C LYS A 262 -13.84 -14.24 35.64
N GLU A 263 -12.82 -15.05 35.90
CA GLU A 263 -11.43 -14.78 35.51
C GLU A 263 -11.29 -14.69 33.98
N VAL A 264 -11.82 -15.69 33.26
CA VAL A 264 -11.79 -15.76 31.79
C VAL A 264 -12.56 -14.60 31.17
N MET A 265 -13.78 -14.32 31.64
CA MET A 265 -14.58 -13.17 31.18
C MET A 265 -13.88 -11.83 31.43
N THR A 266 -13.21 -11.67 32.58
CA THR A 266 -12.43 -10.46 32.89
C THR A 266 -11.27 -10.29 31.92
N ARG A 267 -10.54 -11.37 31.60
CA ARG A 267 -9.44 -11.35 30.64
C ARG A 267 -9.92 -10.99 29.23
N TYR A 268 -10.97 -11.63 28.73
CA TYR A 268 -11.54 -11.30 27.42
C TYR A 268 -12.11 -9.88 27.39
N GLY A 269 -12.78 -9.42 28.45
CA GLY A 269 -13.23 -8.04 28.56
C GLY A 269 -12.11 -7.02 28.42
N GLY A 270 -10.92 -7.31 28.98
CA GLY A 270 -9.72 -6.48 28.80
C GLY A 270 -9.19 -6.48 27.35
N ILE A 271 -9.18 -7.64 26.68
CA ILE A 271 -8.75 -7.78 25.27
C ILE A 271 -9.71 -7.02 24.35
N ILE A 272 -11.01 -7.25 24.49
CA ILE A 272 -12.08 -6.56 23.73
C ILE A 272 -11.95 -5.04 23.90
N SER A 273 -11.80 -4.55 25.14
CA SER A 273 -11.62 -3.12 25.42
C SER A 273 -10.37 -2.55 24.73
N SER A 274 -9.26 -3.28 24.73
CA SER A 274 -8.01 -2.85 24.07
C SER A 274 -8.14 -2.81 22.54
N TYR A 275 -8.87 -3.75 21.94
CA TYR A 275 -9.16 -3.73 20.50
C TYR A 275 -10.11 -2.60 20.13
N GLN A 276 -11.14 -2.33 20.94
CA GLN A 276 -12.07 -1.21 20.75
C GLN A 276 -11.37 0.14 20.88
N GLU A 277 -10.48 0.31 21.87
CA GLU A 277 -9.63 1.49 22.02
C GLU A 277 -8.77 1.70 20.76
N THR A 278 -8.08 0.64 20.31
CA THR A 278 -7.20 0.72 19.12
C THR A 278 -7.99 1.02 17.85
N LEU A 279 -9.16 0.41 17.65
CA LEU A 279 -10.04 0.68 16.51
C LEU A 279 -10.51 2.15 16.51
N THR A 280 -10.90 2.67 17.69
CA THR A 280 -11.29 4.07 17.88
C THR A 280 -10.16 5.04 17.54
N GLU A 281 -8.92 4.72 17.90
CA GLU A 281 -7.76 5.53 17.51
C GLU A 281 -7.47 5.43 16.00
N LEU A 282 -7.60 4.25 15.39
CA LEU A 282 -7.43 4.06 13.95
C LEU A 282 -8.50 4.80 13.12
N ASP A 283 -9.71 5.01 13.65
CA ASP A 283 -10.78 5.79 13.00
C ASP A 283 -10.57 7.31 13.07
N LYS A 284 -9.71 7.80 13.97
CA LYS A 284 -9.27 9.21 13.98
C LYS A 284 -8.21 9.51 12.92
N ILE A 285 -7.56 8.49 12.35
CA ILE A 285 -6.46 8.67 11.40
C ILE A 285 -7.02 8.92 9.99
N THR A 286 -6.76 10.11 9.48
CA THR A 286 -7.08 10.55 8.12
C THR A 286 -5.80 10.82 7.32
N GLY A 287 -5.90 10.85 5.98
CA GLY A 287 -4.82 11.25 5.08
C GLY A 287 -3.74 10.19 4.78
N HIS A 288 -3.22 9.49 5.80
CA HIS A 288 -2.17 8.49 5.63
C HIS A 288 -2.72 7.12 5.19
N SER A 289 -2.12 6.47 4.19
CA SER A 289 -2.50 5.11 3.76
C SER A 289 -1.48 4.03 4.13
N PHE A 290 -0.42 4.34 4.87
CA PHE A 290 0.52 3.36 5.46
C PHE A 290 1.04 3.79 6.85
N LYS A 291 1.70 2.87 7.57
CA LYS A 291 2.42 3.15 8.82
C LYS A 291 3.92 3.37 8.55
N PRO A 292 4.47 4.58 8.77
CA PRO A 292 5.90 4.83 8.63
C PRO A 292 6.76 4.05 9.63
N SER A 293 8.02 3.75 9.25
CA SER A 293 8.99 3.04 10.10
C SER A 293 9.35 3.80 11.39
N CYS A 294 9.27 5.13 11.39
CA CYS A 294 9.43 5.94 12.61
C CYS A 294 8.29 5.73 13.61
N CYS A 295 7.07 5.45 13.14
CA CYS A 295 5.88 5.14 13.95
C CYS A 295 5.81 3.67 14.40
N LYS A 296 6.86 2.85 14.21
CA LYS A 296 6.84 1.41 14.51
C LYS A 296 6.37 1.07 15.92
N ALA A 297 6.76 1.86 16.92
CA ALA A 297 6.47 1.66 18.34
C ALA A 297 5.19 2.35 18.85
N GLN A 298 4.36 2.92 17.97
CA GLN A 298 3.10 3.57 18.37
C GLN A 298 1.99 2.54 18.66
N LYS A 299 1.37 2.61 19.85
CA LYS A 299 0.29 1.70 20.29
C LYS A 299 -0.86 1.62 19.29
N SER A 300 -1.45 2.76 18.94
CA SER A 300 -2.63 2.82 18.06
C SER A 300 -2.38 2.30 16.65
N LEU A 301 -1.12 2.07 16.27
CA LEU A 301 -0.72 1.50 14.98
C LEU A 301 -0.15 0.08 15.11
N GLU A 302 -0.28 -0.61 16.25
CA GLU A 302 0.42 -1.89 16.48
C GLU A 302 0.05 -3.00 15.47
N PHE A 303 -1.19 -2.98 14.96
CA PHE A 303 -1.70 -3.93 13.96
C PHE A 303 -1.51 -3.49 12.49
N ILE A 304 -1.05 -2.25 12.24
CA ILE A 304 -0.88 -1.72 10.89
C ILE A 304 0.50 -2.14 10.35
N PRO A 305 0.58 -2.69 9.12
CA PRO A 305 1.85 -3.14 8.54
C PRO A 305 2.78 -1.96 8.27
N ILE A 306 4.03 -2.09 8.72
CA ILE A 306 5.05 -1.05 8.60
C ILE A 306 5.47 -0.94 7.13
N ASN A 307 5.52 0.28 6.60
CA ASN A 307 6.06 0.62 5.29
C ASN A 307 5.45 -0.18 4.12
N LEU A 308 4.19 -0.60 4.21
CA LEU A 308 3.50 -1.36 3.16
C LEU A 308 3.28 -0.51 1.91
N HIS A 309 3.97 -0.85 0.83
CA HIS A 309 3.86 -0.22 -0.49
C HIS A 309 3.84 -1.27 -1.60
N THR A 310 3.24 -0.91 -2.74
CA THR A 310 3.40 -1.64 -4.00
C THR A 310 4.32 -0.83 -4.91
N GLN A 311 5.30 -1.50 -5.53
CA GLN A 311 6.28 -0.93 -6.43
C GLN A 311 6.15 -1.62 -7.78
N ARG A 312 5.77 -0.86 -8.81
CA ARG A 312 5.61 -1.34 -10.18
C ARG A 312 6.67 -0.72 -11.07
N MET A 313 7.60 -1.54 -11.57
CA MET A 313 8.54 -1.15 -12.62
C MET A 313 7.98 -1.54 -13.99
N ARG A 314 7.70 -0.55 -14.85
CA ARG A 314 7.36 -0.78 -16.27
C ARG A 314 8.60 -0.50 -17.13
N VAL A 315 8.91 -1.39 -18.06
CA VAL A 315 10.04 -1.30 -18.98
C VAL A 315 9.50 -1.28 -20.40
N THR A 316 9.64 -0.14 -21.07
CA THR A 316 9.24 0.04 -22.48
C THR A 316 10.46 -0.08 -23.38
N CYS A 317 10.40 -0.98 -24.36
CA CYS A 317 11.55 -1.35 -25.20
C CYS A 317 11.22 -1.21 -26.70
N PRO A 318 11.99 -0.46 -27.51
CA PRO A 318 11.69 -0.23 -28.94
C PRO A 318 11.74 -1.46 -29.87
N ARG A 319 11.99 -2.68 -29.33
CA ARG A 319 12.15 -3.93 -30.10
C ARG A 319 11.64 -5.18 -29.38
N LYS A 320 11.08 -5.03 -28.17
CA LYS A 320 10.52 -6.13 -27.38
C LYS A 320 9.19 -5.67 -26.81
N THR A 321 8.29 -6.60 -26.54
CA THR A 321 7.09 -6.33 -25.75
C THR A 321 7.46 -5.66 -24.42
N ASP A 322 6.73 -4.63 -24.06
CA ASP A 322 6.84 -3.98 -22.75
C ASP A 322 6.68 -4.99 -21.62
N ALA A 323 7.46 -4.80 -20.55
CA ALA A 323 7.46 -5.67 -19.39
C ALA A 323 7.04 -4.89 -18.13
N SER A 324 6.33 -5.55 -17.22
CA SER A 324 5.97 -5.00 -15.90
C SER A 324 6.39 -5.95 -14.79
N TYR A 325 7.02 -5.40 -13.75
CA TYR A 325 7.46 -6.12 -12.56
C TYR A 325 6.84 -5.46 -11.34
N ASP A 326 6.07 -6.23 -10.59
CA ASP A 326 5.39 -5.76 -9.38
C ASP A 326 6.03 -6.38 -8.14
N ILE A 327 6.33 -5.53 -7.16
CA ILE A 327 6.96 -5.91 -5.88
C ILE A 327 6.12 -5.29 -4.77
N VAL A 328 5.67 -6.10 -3.81
CA VAL A 328 5.07 -5.59 -2.56
C VAL A 328 6.15 -5.57 -1.49
N THR A 329 6.40 -4.40 -0.91
CA THR A 329 7.38 -4.21 0.16
C THR A 329 6.68 -3.90 1.47
N ALA A 330 7.08 -4.56 2.56
CA ALA A 330 6.66 -4.23 3.92
C ALA A 330 7.80 -4.51 4.91
N GLY A 331 7.81 -3.80 6.04
CA GLY A 331 8.66 -4.11 7.18
C GLY A 331 8.22 -5.42 7.84
N ALA A 332 9.18 -6.19 8.35
CA ALA A 332 8.91 -7.47 9.00
C ALA A 332 7.91 -7.32 10.16
N PRO A 333 6.82 -8.11 10.21
CA PRO A 333 5.82 -8.03 11.27
C PRO A 333 6.45 -8.28 12.65
N ALA A 334 6.30 -7.32 13.56
CA ALA A 334 6.81 -7.40 14.92
C ALA A 334 6.02 -6.50 15.88
N ALA A 335 5.82 -6.98 17.11
CA ALA A 335 5.13 -6.27 18.20
C ALA A 335 6.02 -5.16 18.81
N HIS A 336 6.47 -4.21 17.99
CA HIS A 336 7.42 -3.16 18.37
C HIS A 336 6.96 -2.32 19.57
N PHE A 337 5.66 -2.06 19.71
CA PHE A 337 5.09 -1.35 20.86
C PHE A 337 5.29 -2.12 22.18
N GLN A 338 5.09 -3.44 22.16
CA GLN A 338 5.24 -4.31 23.33
C GLN A 338 6.72 -4.55 23.69
N GLY A 339 7.63 -4.29 22.74
CA GLY A 339 9.07 -4.49 22.88
C GLY A 339 9.46 -5.97 22.94
N PHE A 340 10.75 -6.23 23.19
CA PHE A 340 11.33 -7.57 23.03
C PHE A 340 11.78 -8.23 24.35
N LYS A 341 11.51 -7.60 25.51
CA LYS A 341 11.95 -8.08 26.84
C LYS A 341 11.42 -9.49 27.16
N CYS A 342 10.24 -9.84 26.68
CA CYS A 342 9.63 -11.15 26.89
C CYS A 342 10.07 -12.22 25.86
N GLY A 343 10.87 -11.85 24.86
CA GLY A 343 11.21 -12.69 23.70
C GLY A 343 10.10 -12.74 22.64
N GLY A 344 10.35 -13.45 21.54
CA GLY A 344 9.36 -13.65 20.46
C GLY A 344 8.30 -14.70 20.80
N LEU A 345 7.35 -14.89 19.88
CA LEU A 345 6.16 -15.74 20.03
C LEU A 345 6.46 -17.13 20.62
N HIS A 346 7.50 -17.83 20.15
CA HIS A 346 7.88 -19.14 20.67
C HIS A 346 8.12 -19.13 22.20
N ARG A 347 8.79 -18.10 22.73
CA ARG A 347 9.07 -17.98 24.17
C ARG A 347 7.81 -17.61 24.96
N LEU A 348 6.92 -16.82 24.37
CA LEU A 348 5.62 -16.49 24.97
C LEU A 348 4.73 -17.73 25.07
N LEU A 349 4.63 -18.53 24.00
CA LEU A 349 3.90 -19.79 23.98
C LEU A 349 4.47 -20.80 24.99
N SER A 350 5.79 -20.99 25.02
CA SER A 350 6.45 -21.90 25.97
C SER A 350 6.17 -21.53 27.44
N ARG A 351 6.10 -20.22 27.76
CA ARG A 351 5.72 -19.74 29.10
C ARG A 351 4.25 -20.03 29.39
N TYR A 352 3.36 -19.69 28.47
CA TYR A 352 1.92 -19.94 28.61
C TYR A 352 1.61 -21.43 28.81
N GLU A 353 2.30 -22.33 28.10
CA GLU A 353 2.17 -23.79 28.29
C GLU A 353 2.67 -24.26 29.65
N ALA A 354 3.76 -23.67 30.17
CA ALA A 354 4.26 -23.97 31.51
C ALA A 354 3.31 -23.47 32.62
N GLU A 355 2.77 -22.26 32.47
CA GLU A 355 1.76 -21.69 33.37
C GLU A 355 0.46 -22.51 33.33
N LYS A 356 -0.01 -22.90 32.13
CA LYS A 356 -1.20 -23.77 31.96
C LYS A 356 -1.06 -25.10 32.70
N LYS A 357 0.13 -25.70 32.76
CA LYS A 357 0.39 -26.92 33.56
C LYS A 357 0.22 -26.66 35.07
N SER A 358 0.67 -25.51 35.58
CA SER A 358 0.48 -25.08 36.97
C SER A 358 -1.00 -24.88 37.31
N PHE A 359 -1.76 -24.20 36.44
CA PHE A 359 -3.20 -24.09 36.56
C PHE A 359 -3.87 -25.48 36.57
N SER A 360 -3.49 -26.37 35.65
CA SER A 360 -4.04 -27.73 35.58
C SER A 360 -3.89 -28.53 36.88
N THR A 361 -2.82 -28.31 37.66
CA THR A 361 -2.65 -28.94 38.98
C THR A 361 -3.52 -28.32 40.08
N ALA A 362 -3.96 -27.06 39.94
CA ALA A 362 -4.95 -26.45 40.84
C ALA A 362 -6.39 -26.84 40.47
N TYR A 363 -6.70 -27.00 39.18
CA TYR A 363 -7.99 -27.48 38.67
C TYR A 363 -8.19 -29.01 38.84
N GLN A 364 -7.12 -29.77 39.13
CA GLN A 364 -7.19 -31.22 39.39
C GLN A 364 -7.93 -31.61 40.69
N CYS A 365 -8.33 -30.64 41.52
CA CYS A 365 -9.14 -30.88 42.72
C CYS A 365 -10.60 -31.31 42.46
N ILE A 366 -11.06 -31.34 41.20
CA ILE A 366 -12.39 -31.89 40.84
C ILE A 366 -12.23 -33.16 40.01
N TYR A 367 -12.26 -34.30 40.69
CA TYR A 367 -12.28 -35.62 40.05
C TYR A 367 -13.72 -36.01 39.68
N TYR A 368 -14.03 -36.01 38.38
CA TYR A 368 -15.18 -36.74 37.86
C TYR A 368 -14.76 -38.18 37.54
N SER A 369 -15.57 -39.16 37.96
CA SER A 369 -15.32 -40.56 37.61
C SER A 369 -15.44 -40.74 36.09
N PRO A 370 -14.69 -41.68 35.47
CA PRO A 370 -14.83 -41.98 34.05
C PRO A 370 -16.28 -42.29 33.63
N ALA A 371 -17.07 -42.89 34.53
CA ALA A 371 -18.50 -43.14 34.31
C ALA A 371 -19.34 -41.85 34.25
N HIS A 372 -19.07 -40.86 35.10
CA HIS A 372 -19.74 -39.56 35.03
C HIS A 372 -19.35 -38.79 33.75
N THR A 373 -18.07 -38.84 33.37
CA THR A 373 -17.59 -38.21 32.12
C THR A 373 -18.22 -38.86 30.89
N ALA A 374 -18.27 -40.20 30.83
CA ALA A 374 -18.91 -40.93 29.74
C ALA A 374 -20.42 -40.62 29.65
N LYS A 375 -21.12 -40.59 30.79
CA LYS A 375 -22.55 -40.25 30.82
C LYS A 375 -22.82 -38.78 30.40
N ALA A 376 -21.92 -37.85 30.74
CA ALA A 376 -22.01 -36.48 30.26
C ALA A 376 -21.82 -36.38 28.73
N GLN A 377 -20.88 -37.16 28.17
CA GLN A 377 -20.68 -37.25 26.72
C GLN A 377 -21.89 -37.88 26.00
N GLU A 378 -22.51 -38.92 26.58
CA GLU A 378 -23.75 -39.52 26.08
C GLU A 378 -24.89 -38.49 26.05
N VAL A 379 -25.11 -37.76 27.14
CA VAL A 379 -26.14 -36.72 27.22
C VAL A 379 -25.89 -35.61 26.19
N LEU A 380 -24.66 -35.11 26.07
CA LEU A 380 -24.30 -34.11 25.05
C LEU A 380 -24.58 -34.63 23.64
N GLY A 381 -24.18 -35.86 23.33
CA GLY A 381 -24.48 -36.49 22.04
C GLY A 381 -25.99 -36.64 21.77
N THR A 382 -26.81 -36.90 22.80
CA THR A 382 -28.28 -36.87 22.63
C THR A 382 -28.84 -35.47 22.40
N VAL A 383 -28.27 -34.44 23.03
CA VAL A 383 -28.67 -33.03 22.82
C VAL A 383 -28.28 -32.54 21.43
N ASP A 384 -27.09 -32.89 20.93
CA ASP A 384 -26.65 -32.59 19.57
C ASP A 384 -27.57 -33.21 18.50
N LEU A 385 -28.20 -34.36 18.81
CA LEU A 385 -29.19 -35.01 17.96
C LEU A 385 -30.59 -34.37 18.04
N LEU A 386 -30.92 -33.64 19.12
CA LEU A 386 -32.23 -32.97 19.26
C LEU A 386 -32.36 -31.79 18.30
N GLN A 387 -31.33 -30.98 18.11
CA GLN A 387 -31.40 -29.78 17.26
C GLN A 387 -31.82 -30.08 15.81
N PRO A 388 -31.17 -30.99 15.04
CA PRO A 388 -31.61 -31.31 13.69
C PRO A 388 -32.98 -32.01 13.66
N LEU A 389 -33.34 -32.74 14.73
CA LEU A 389 -34.67 -33.34 14.86
C LEU A 389 -35.77 -32.27 15.00
N ILE A 390 -35.59 -31.30 15.90
CA ILE A 390 -36.52 -30.18 16.10
C ILE A 390 -36.67 -29.36 14.82
N VAL A 391 -35.57 -29.06 14.13
CA VAL A 391 -35.60 -28.32 12.85
C VAL A 391 -36.39 -29.11 11.79
N SER A 392 -36.08 -30.40 11.58
CA SER A 392 -36.80 -31.21 10.59
C SER A 392 -38.30 -31.38 10.90
N LEU A 393 -38.68 -31.46 12.17
CA LEU A 393 -40.09 -31.51 12.59
C LEU A 393 -40.80 -30.16 12.40
N ALA A 394 -40.11 -29.05 12.65
CA ALA A 394 -40.62 -27.70 12.39
C ALA A 394 -40.84 -27.46 10.88
N ASP A 395 -39.90 -27.89 10.04
CA ASP A 395 -40.03 -27.81 8.58
C ASP A 395 -41.19 -28.67 8.06
N GLN A 396 -41.37 -29.90 8.57
CA GLN A 396 -42.52 -30.76 8.23
C GLN A 396 -43.86 -30.12 8.64
N LEU A 397 -43.93 -29.50 9.82
CA LEU A 397 -45.11 -28.77 10.29
C LEU A 397 -45.42 -27.56 9.39
N LEU A 398 -44.40 -26.79 9.01
CA LEU A 398 -44.52 -25.63 8.13
C LEU A 398 -45.01 -26.05 6.74
N GLN A 399 -44.43 -27.11 6.16
CA GLN A 399 -44.85 -27.64 4.86
C GLN A 399 -46.30 -28.16 4.90
N ALA A 400 -46.66 -28.97 5.91
CA ALA A 400 -48.03 -29.48 6.03
C ALA A 400 -49.06 -28.36 6.22
N ALA A 401 -48.69 -27.25 6.88
CA ALA A 401 -49.53 -26.07 7.00
C ALA A 401 -49.69 -25.30 5.68
N GLN A 402 -48.60 -25.14 4.91
CA GLN A 402 -48.62 -24.52 3.57
C GLN A 402 -49.45 -25.32 2.56
N GLU A 403 -49.39 -26.65 2.62
CA GLU A 403 -50.18 -27.57 1.80
C GLU A 403 -51.64 -27.73 2.28
N HIS A 404 -52.02 -27.06 3.37
CA HIS A 404 -53.31 -27.23 4.07
C HIS A 404 -53.64 -28.70 4.42
N SER A 405 -52.62 -29.53 4.62
CA SER A 405 -52.72 -30.97 4.83
C SER A 405 -53.06 -31.31 6.28
N SER A 406 -54.36 -31.43 6.59
CA SER A 406 -54.83 -31.91 7.90
C SER A 406 -54.20 -33.23 8.38
N PRO A 407 -54.00 -34.28 7.54
CA PRO A 407 -53.29 -35.48 7.97
C PRO A 407 -51.80 -35.23 8.23
N GLY A 408 -51.11 -34.49 7.35
CA GLY A 408 -49.68 -34.16 7.55
C GLY A 408 -49.42 -33.38 8.84
N LEU A 409 -50.31 -32.43 9.17
CA LEU A 409 -50.29 -31.70 10.44
C LEU A 409 -50.45 -32.62 11.65
N LYS A 410 -51.35 -33.62 11.58
CA LYS A 410 -51.54 -34.60 12.67
C LYS A 410 -50.33 -35.50 12.86
N ASP A 411 -49.74 -35.99 11.77
CA ASP A 411 -48.57 -36.87 11.85
C ASP A 411 -47.32 -36.13 12.37
N ALA A 412 -47.08 -34.90 11.90
CA ALA A 412 -46.01 -34.05 12.40
C ALA A 412 -46.17 -33.71 13.90
N LEU A 413 -47.40 -33.37 14.35
CA LEU A 413 -47.70 -33.12 15.77
C LEU A 413 -47.57 -34.37 16.63
N LYS A 414 -47.90 -35.56 16.10
CA LYS A 414 -47.74 -36.82 16.83
C LYS A 414 -46.27 -37.21 17.00
N ASN A 415 -45.46 -37.03 15.96
CA ASN A 415 -44.00 -37.23 16.05
C ASN A 415 -43.32 -36.27 17.05
N LEU A 416 -43.97 -35.14 17.37
CA LEU A 416 -43.58 -34.18 18.41
C LEU A 416 -44.05 -34.56 19.82
N SER A 417 -45.04 -35.45 19.99
CA SER A 417 -45.51 -35.90 21.32
C SER A 417 -44.88 -37.20 21.80
N ASP A 418 -44.36 -38.01 20.86
CA ASP A 418 -43.81 -39.34 21.14
C ASP A 418 -42.29 -39.31 21.49
N LYS A 419 -41.72 -38.12 21.75
CA LYS A 419 -40.31 -37.88 22.10
C LYS A 419 -40.16 -36.88 23.24
#